data_AF-A0A8T7ENG8-F1
#
_entry.id   AF-A0A8T7ENG8-F1
#
_cell.length_a   1.000
_cell.length_b   1.000
_cell.length_c   1.000
_cell.angle_alpha   90.00
_cell.angle_beta   90.00
_cell.angle_gamma   90.00
#
_symmetry.space_group_name_H-M   'P 1'
#
loop_
_entity.id
_entity.type
_entity.pdbx_description
1 polymer ?
#
loop_
_entity_poly.entity_id
_entity_poly.type
_entity_poly.pdbx_seq_one_letter_code
_entity_poly.pdbx_strand_id
1 'polypeptide(L)' 'MTTTDFVPRSGQREVLQYRGGRLAVAAVPGSGKTRTLAALAADLIAERKVGPAKRF' A
#
# COMPACT_ATOMS: atom_id res chain seq x y z
N MET A 1 -16.73 -15.50 -7.32
CA MET A 1 -15.36 -15.06 -7.69
C MET A 1 -14.53 -15.13 -6.43
N THR A 2 -13.59 -16.06 -6.33
CA THR A 2 -12.72 -16.19 -5.16
C THR A 2 -11.67 -15.09 -5.23
N THR A 3 -11.84 -14.02 -4.45
CA THR A 3 -10.77 -13.04 -4.22
C THR A 3 -9.62 -13.79 -3.55
N THR A 4 -8.47 -13.89 -4.22
CA THR A 4 -7.26 -14.44 -3.62
C THR A 4 -6.88 -13.56 -2.43
N ASP A 5 -7.22 -14.00 -1.22
CA ASP A 5 -6.98 -13.22 -0.01
C ASP A 5 -5.48 -12.88 0.11
N PHE A 6 -5.21 -11.58 0.18
CA PHE A 6 -3.86 -11.08 0.40
C PHE A 6 -3.55 -11.15 1.90
N VAL A 7 -2.64 -12.04 2.30
CA VAL A 7 -2.18 -12.17 3.69
C VAL A 7 -0.81 -11.49 3.84
N PRO A 8 -0.75 -10.23 4.31
CA PRO A 8 0.51 -9.50 4.44
C PRO A 8 1.40 -10.08 5.53
N ARG A 9 2.71 -10.11 5.30
CA ARG A 9 3.73 -10.39 6.34
C ARG A 9 3.97 -9.16 7.23
N SER A 10 4.67 -9.32 8.35
CA SER A 10 4.91 -8.25 9.35
C SER A 10 5.28 -6.90 8.74
N GLY A 11 6.38 -6.84 7.97
CA GLY A 11 6.81 -5.56 7.36
C GLY A 11 5.84 -5.00 6.32
N GLN A 12 4.99 -5.83 5.69
CA GLN A 12 3.94 -5.33 4.80
C GLN A 12 2.77 -4.74 5.61
N ARG A 13 2.44 -5.31 6.77
CA ARG A 13 1.44 -4.75 7.68
C ARG A 13 1.83 -3.37 8.18
N GLU A 14 3.12 -3.14 8.44
CA GLU A 14 3.64 -1.82 8.81
C GLU A 14 3.39 -0.79 7.68
N VAL A 15 3.67 -1.18 6.42
CA VAL A 15 3.38 -0.33 5.25
C VAL A 15 1.87 -0.05 5.13
N LEU A 16 1.02 -1.06 5.34
CA LEU A 16 -0.44 -0.92 5.24
C LEU A 16 -1.05 -0.02 6.32
N GLN A 17 -0.38 0.17 7.46
CA GLN A 17 -0.83 1.08 8.53
C GLN A 17 -0.49 2.56 8.26
N TYR A 18 0.23 2.86 7.18
CA TYR A 18 0.58 4.24 6.83
C TYR A 18 -0.67 5.09 6.55
N ARG A 19 -0.71 6.29 7.14
CA ARG A 19 -1.79 7.27 6.93
C ARG A 19 -1.31 8.70 6.66
N GLY A 20 -0.01 8.96 6.69
CA GLY A 20 0.56 10.29 6.43
C GLY A 20 2.02 10.40 6.84
N GLY A 21 2.70 11.47 6.40
CA GLY A 21 4.11 11.70 6.67
C GLY A 21 5.03 11.13 5.57
N ARG A 22 6.22 10.65 5.96
CA ARG A 22 7.16 9.98 5.05
C ARG A 22 7.30 8.53 5.49
N LEU A 23 7.32 7.60 4.54
CA LEU A 23 7.57 6.19 4.76
C LEU A 23 8.63 5.70 3.79
N ALA A 24 9.64 5.01 4.28
CA ALA A 24 10.65 4.34 3.46
C ALA A 24 10.39 2.83 3.45
N VAL A 25 10.42 2.22 2.25
CA VAL A 25 10.23 0.77 2.09
C VAL A 25 11.47 0.19 1.43
N ALA A 26 12.13 -0.76 2.10
CA ALA A 26 13.39 -1.35 1.63
C ALA A 26 13.24 -2.06 0.27
N ALA A 27 14.15 -1.75 -0.66
CA ALA A 27 14.12 -2.27 -2.03
C ALA A 27 14.69 -3.70 -2.15
N VAL A 28 14.08 -4.68 -1.47
CA VAL A 28 14.53 -6.08 -1.55
C VAL A 28 13.85 -6.82 -2.71
N PRO A 29 14.56 -7.58 -3.56
CA PRO A 29 13.94 -8.42 -4.62
C PRO A 29 12.90 -9.39 -4.04
N GLY A 30 11.78 -9.62 -4.76
CA GLY A 30 10.75 -10.59 -4.35
C GLY A 30 9.93 -10.23 -3.09
N SER A 31 10.18 -9.09 -2.43
CA SER A 31 9.53 -8.71 -1.16
C SER A 31 8.04 -8.36 -1.24
N GLY A 32 7.43 -8.37 -2.44
CA GLY A 32 6.01 -8.07 -2.64
C GLY A 32 5.64 -6.59 -2.51
N LYS A 33 6.59 -5.67 -2.73
CA LYS A 33 6.35 -4.20 -2.66
C LYS A 33 5.20 -3.75 -3.56
N THR A 34 5.18 -4.19 -4.83
CA THR A 34 4.14 -3.78 -5.78
C THR A 34 2.74 -4.13 -5.28
N ARG A 35 2.53 -5.38 -4.82
CA ARG A 35 1.24 -5.81 -4.27
C ARG A 35 0.86 -5.03 -3.01
N THR A 36 1.83 -4.80 -2.13
CA THR A 36 1.61 -4.07 -0.86
C THR A 36 1.25 -2.60 -1.11
N LEU A 37 1.97 -1.93 -2.02
CA LEU A 37 1.71 -0.53 -2.36
C LEU A 37 0.41 -0.35 -3.14
N ALA A 38 0.05 -1.29 -4.01
CA ALA A 38 -1.24 -1.28 -4.69
C ALA A 38 -2.40 -1.44 -3.69
N ALA A 39 -2.26 -2.35 -2.73
CA ALA A 39 -3.24 -2.52 -1.65
C ALA A 39 -3.36 -1.25 -0.78
N LEU A 40 -2.23 -0.66 -0.36
CA LEU A 40 -2.22 0.60 0.38
C LEU A 40 -2.87 1.73 -0.42
N ALA A 41 -2.58 1.86 -1.71
CA ALA A 41 -3.17 2.90 -2.55
C ALA A 41 -4.70 2.73 -2.66
N ALA A 42 -5.18 1.50 -2.87
CA ALA A 42 -6.61 1.20 -2.91
C ALA A 42 -7.30 1.57 -1.58
N ASP A 43 -6.68 1.21 -0.45
CA ASP A 43 -7.16 1.53 0.90
C ASP A 43 -7.23 3.06 1.14
N LEU A 44 -6.16 3.79 0.82
CA LEU A 44 -6.13 5.25 0.95
C LEU A 44 -7.18 5.95 0.06
N ILE A 45 -7.43 5.42 -1.14
CA ILE A 45 -8.48 5.93 -2.04
C ILE A 45 -9.87 5.66 -1.43
N ALA A 46 -10.11 4.44 -0.94
CA ALA A 46 -11.38 4.05 -0.31
C ALA A 46 -11.68 4.90 0.94
N GLU A 47 -10.66 5.19 1.76
CA GLU A 47 -10.76 6.05 2.94
C GLU A 47 -10.81 7.56 2.60
N ARG A 48 -10.74 7.94 1.31
CA ARG A 48 -10.65 9.35 0.86
C ARG A 48 -9.46 10.12 1.47
N LYS A 49 -8.34 9.43 1.72
CA LYS A 49 -7.08 10.00 2.26
C LYS A 49 -6.05 10.35 1.17
N VAL A 50 -6.52 10.65 -0.03
CA VAL A 50 -5.71 11.08 -1.17
C VAL A 50 -6.03 12.53 -1.53
N GLY A 51 -4.99 13.30 -1.87
CA GLY A 51 -5.17 14.66 -2.37
C GLY A 51 -5.78 14.69 -3.79
N PRO A 52 -6.13 15.86 -4.32
CA PRO A 52 -6.62 15.99 -5.68
C PRO A 52 -5.59 15.45 -6.67
N ALA A 53 -6.07 14.83 -7.74
CA ALA A 53 -5.21 14.39 -8.83
C ALA A 53 -4.42 15.59 -9.37
N LYS A 54 -3.09 15.49 -9.35
CA LYS A 54 -2.24 16.50 -9.98
C LYS A 54 -2.27 16.29 -11.48
N ARG A 55 -2.62 17.34 -12.23
CA ARG A 55 -2.39 17.40 -13.67
C ARG A 55 -0.89 17.64 -13.88
N PHE A 56 -0.27 16.79 -14.70
CA PHE A 56 1.09 16.99 -15.21
C PHE A 56 1.04 17.83 -16.48
#